data_AF-A0A967SF53-F1
#
_entry.id   AF-A0A967SF53-F1
#
_cell.length_a   1.000
_cell.length_b   1.000
_cell.length_c   1.000
_cell.angle_alpha   90.00
_cell.angle_beta   90.00
_cell.angle_gamma   90.00
#
_symmetry.space_group_name_H-M   'P 1'
#
loop_
_entity.id
_entity.type
_entity.pdbx_description
1 polymer ?
#
loop_
_entity_poly.entity_id
_entity_poly.type
_entity_poly.pdbx_seq_one_letter_code
_entity_poly.pdbx_strand_id
1 'polypeptide(L)'
;RDRMRGAFGGVGVTVWRDAEGRTVLAPHPDGPAERAGVREGDILLAVDGETVTDGTTVDDVRAWLHGEVGTTVTLTISRPPTPSFDLTITRVLDHAPDIGYMRIESFTERTGEETRTALQALQGERVSGLVLDLRGNSGGLIEPAVETASQFLQDGVVLVELRRDDEEQTFPVRDGGVAPEVPLAVLVDGGTASAAEIVAGALQDRERAPLIGEPTFGKGSVQLIYDLSDGSSLHVTSAVWLTPDRHRIQGQGLTPDIASARGDGPQDEQLERAVAYLMRET
;
A
#
# COMPACT_ATOMS: atom_id res chain seq x y z
N ARG A 1 9.30 0.05 -26.42
CA ARG A 1 10.58 0.81 -26.31
C ARG A 1 10.63 1.33 -24.88
N ASP A 2 11.35 0.61 -24.03
CA ASP A 2 11.37 0.78 -22.58
C ASP A 2 11.94 2.12 -22.12
N ARG A 3 11.21 2.73 -21.20
CA ARG A 3 11.73 3.70 -20.24
C ARG A 3 11.08 3.37 -18.90
N MET A 4 11.74 2.53 -18.11
CA MET A 4 11.46 2.30 -16.69
C MET A 4 12.53 3.04 -15.88
N ARG A 5 12.27 4.29 -15.50
CA ARG A 5 13.06 5.08 -14.53
C ARG A 5 12.16 5.36 -13.32
N GLY A 6 12.19 4.51 -12.31
CA GLY A 6 11.45 4.72 -11.06
C GLY A 6 11.04 3.43 -10.36
N ALA A 7 10.81 2.36 -11.13
CA ALA A 7 10.35 1.10 -10.58
C ALA A 7 11.31 0.53 -9.53
N PHE A 8 10.79 0.04 -8.41
CA PHE A 8 11.55 -0.68 -7.40
C PHE A 8 11.56 -2.17 -7.77
N GLY A 9 12.75 -2.75 -7.87
CA GLY A 9 12.98 -4.09 -8.36
C GLY A 9 13.83 -4.91 -7.41
N GLY A 10 13.80 -6.22 -7.61
CA GLY A 10 14.58 -7.20 -6.88
C GLY A 10 15.58 -7.91 -7.80
N VAL A 11 16.26 -8.90 -7.23
CA VAL A 11 17.19 -9.76 -7.98
C VAL A 11 16.66 -11.19 -8.19
N GLY A 12 15.40 -11.47 -7.87
CA GLY A 12 14.81 -12.79 -8.11
C GLY A 12 15.49 -13.88 -7.30
N VAL A 13 15.59 -13.69 -6.00
CA VAL A 13 16.20 -14.67 -5.09
C VAL A 13 15.39 -14.78 -3.81
N THR A 14 15.08 -16.02 -3.43
CA THR A 14 14.56 -16.35 -2.11
C THR A 14 15.72 -16.46 -1.13
N VAL A 15 15.53 -15.91 0.08
CA VAL A 15 16.53 -15.88 1.15
C VAL A 15 15.94 -16.47 2.43
N TRP A 16 16.70 -17.33 3.11
CA TRP A 16 16.35 -17.86 4.43
C TRP A 16 17.61 -18.13 5.27
N ARG A 17 17.43 -18.39 6.58
CA ARG A 17 18.50 -18.89 7.46
C ARG A 17 18.39 -20.42 7.59
N ASP A 18 19.51 -21.12 7.42
CA ASP A 18 19.56 -22.58 7.67
C ASP A 18 19.75 -22.92 9.17
N ALA A 19 19.85 -24.22 9.48
CA ALA A 19 19.99 -24.72 10.85
C ALA A 19 21.31 -24.29 11.52
N GLU A 20 22.34 -23.99 10.72
CA GLU A 20 23.63 -23.47 11.17
C GLU A 20 23.63 -21.93 11.27
N GLY A 21 22.48 -21.30 11.00
CA GLY A 21 22.30 -19.86 11.04
C GLY A 21 22.99 -19.15 9.88
N ARG A 22 23.25 -19.78 8.73
CA ARG A 22 23.81 -19.12 7.54
C ARG A 22 22.69 -18.57 6.67
N THR A 23 22.93 -17.44 5.99
CA THR A 23 21.98 -16.87 5.03
C THR A 23 22.12 -17.58 3.68
N VAL A 24 21.11 -18.35 3.31
CA VAL A 24 21.11 -19.20 2.10
C VAL A 24 20.24 -18.57 1.02
N LEU A 25 20.68 -18.71 -0.23
CA LEU A 25 20.02 -18.21 -1.44
C LEU A 25 19.42 -19.35 -2.27
N ALA A 26 18.26 -19.09 -2.86
CA ALA A 26 17.71 -19.87 -3.98
C ALA A 26 17.21 -18.91 -5.07
N PRO A 27 17.78 -18.94 -6.28
CA PRO A 27 17.34 -18.05 -7.34
C PRO A 27 15.96 -18.48 -7.86
N HIS A 28 15.14 -17.52 -8.26
CA HIS A 28 13.90 -17.79 -8.99
C HIS A 28 14.25 -18.31 -10.40
N PRO A 29 13.52 -19.32 -10.92
CA PRO A 29 13.71 -19.81 -12.28
C PRO A 29 13.57 -18.69 -13.31
N ASP A 30 14.47 -18.65 -14.29
CA ASP A 30 14.59 -17.60 -15.30
C ASP A 30 14.71 -16.18 -14.70
N GLY A 31 15.11 -16.06 -13.43
CA GLY A 31 15.31 -14.79 -12.72
C GLY A 31 16.67 -14.15 -12.98
N PRO A 32 16.89 -12.87 -12.63
CA PRO A 32 18.18 -12.21 -12.87
C PRO A 32 19.30 -12.79 -12.00
N ALA A 33 19.04 -13.25 -10.77
CA ALA A 33 20.03 -13.96 -9.96
C ALA A 33 20.45 -15.29 -10.60
N GLU A 34 19.50 -16.08 -11.11
CA GLU A 34 19.82 -17.33 -11.82
C GLU A 34 20.69 -17.06 -13.05
N ARG A 35 20.29 -16.07 -13.88
CA ARG A 35 21.07 -15.65 -15.06
C ARG A 35 22.46 -15.13 -14.73
N ALA A 36 22.61 -14.48 -13.57
CA ALA A 36 23.90 -14.02 -13.06
C ALA A 36 24.74 -15.17 -12.48
N GLY A 37 24.16 -16.36 -12.29
CA GLY A 37 24.87 -17.56 -11.88
C GLY A 37 24.75 -17.89 -10.39
N VAL A 38 23.83 -17.27 -9.66
CA VAL A 38 23.41 -17.73 -8.32
C VAL A 38 22.82 -19.13 -8.45
N ARG A 39 23.05 -19.99 -7.46
CA ARG A 39 22.52 -21.35 -7.39
C ARG A 39 21.88 -21.58 -6.04
N GLU A 40 20.92 -22.49 -6.02
CA GLU A 40 20.32 -22.96 -4.77
C GLU A 40 21.41 -23.51 -3.83
N GLY A 41 21.37 -23.04 -2.58
CA GLY A 41 22.33 -23.42 -1.55
C GLY A 41 23.57 -22.53 -1.46
N ASP A 42 23.69 -21.49 -2.30
CA ASP A 42 24.73 -20.48 -2.12
C ASP A 42 24.56 -19.75 -0.79
N ILE A 43 25.67 -19.49 -0.09
CA ILE A 43 25.67 -18.75 1.17
C ILE A 43 26.00 -17.28 0.91
N LEU A 44 25.10 -16.37 1.26
CA LEU A 44 25.31 -14.94 1.13
C LEU A 44 26.22 -14.43 2.26
N LEU A 45 27.30 -13.75 1.89
CA LEU A 45 28.27 -13.16 2.82
C LEU A 45 28.18 -11.63 2.87
N ALA A 46 27.87 -10.97 1.76
CA ALA A 46 27.72 -9.52 1.71
C ALA A 46 26.83 -9.05 0.53
N VAL A 47 26.24 -7.86 0.67
CA VAL A 47 25.50 -7.15 -0.38
C VAL A 47 26.08 -5.75 -0.52
N ASP A 48 26.59 -5.40 -1.70
CA ASP A 48 27.27 -4.12 -1.99
C ASP A 48 28.38 -3.77 -0.96
N GLY A 49 29.06 -4.80 -0.44
CA GLY A 49 30.11 -4.67 0.57
C GLY A 49 29.62 -4.64 2.02
N GLU A 50 28.31 -4.51 2.26
CA GLU A 50 27.72 -4.64 3.59
C GLU A 50 27.68 -6.12 4.00
N THR A 51 28.35 -6.45 5.11
CA THR A 51 28.56 -7.85 5.51
C THR A 51 27.34 -8.40 6.23
N VAL A 52 26.92 -9.61 5.86
CA VAL A 52 25.91 -10.38 6.59
C VAL A 52 26.53 -10.89 7.88
N THR A 53 26.01 -10.43 9.02
CA THR A 53 26.47 -10.82 10.36
C THR A 53 25.40 -11.66 11.08
N ASP A 54 25.71 -12.16 12.28
CA ASP A 54 24.73 -12.86 13.14
C ASP A 54 23.55 -11.96 13.54
N GLY A 55 23.74 -10.64 13.55
CA GLY A 55 22.68 -9.67 13.85
C GLY A 55 21.84 -9.27 12.63
N THR A 56 22.26 -9.64 11.41
CA THR A 56 21.54 -9.28 10.17
C THR A 56 20.33 -10.20 9.99
N THR A 57 19.13 -9.63 9.95
CA THR A 57 17.89 -10.39 9.73
C THR A 57 17.71 -10.76 8.25
N VAL A 58 16.79 -11.68 7.96
CA VAL A 58 16.41 -11.98 6.57
C VAL A 58 15.79 -10.75 5.90
N ASP A 59 15.04 -9.95 6.66
CA ASP A 59 14.37 -8.74 6.16
C ASP A 59 15.38 -7.63 5.83
N ASP A 60 16.45 -7.48 6.62
CA ASP A 60 17.56 -6.57 6.31
C ASP A 60 18.20 -6.96 4.96
N VAL A 61 18.48 -8.24 4.77
CA VAL A 61 19.05 -8.75 3.52
C VAL A 61 18.09 -8.48 2.36
N ARG A 62 16.80 -8.79 2.52
CA ARG A 62 15.78 -8.50 1.49
C ARG A 62 15.78 -7.01 1.15
N ALA A 63 15.82 -6.12 2.13
CA ALA A 63 15.88 -4.68 1.90
C ALA A 63 17.11 -4.26 1.09
N TRP A 64 18.29 -4.85 1.34
CA TRP A 64 19.52 -4.56 0.59
C TRP A 64 19.46 -5.05 -0.88
N LEU A 65 18.80 -6.18 -1.11
CA LEU A 65 18.65 -6.77 -2.45
C LEU A 65 17.73 -5.93 -3.36
N HIS A 66 16.80 -5.16 -2.77
CA HIS A 66 15.90 -4.29 -3.52
C HIS A 66 16.49 -2.91 -3.81
N GLY A 67 15.98 -2.26 -4.84
CA GLY A 67 16.44 -0.94 -5.27
C GLY A 67 15.85 -0.56 -6.62
N GLU A 68 16.26 0.58 -7.17
CA GLU A 68 15.77 1.04 -8.47
C GLU A 68 16.05 0.00 -9.58
N VAL A 69 15.04 -0.31 -10.38
CA VAL A 69 15.13 -1.20 -11.55
C VAL A 69 16.18 -0.66 -12.51
N GLY A 70 17.00 -1.57 -13.03
CA GLY A 70 18.11 -1.24 -13.91
C GLY A 70 19.40 -0.86 -13.18
N THR A 71 19.35 -0.60 -11.87
CA THR A 71 20.58 -0.52 -11.05
C THR A 71 21.15 -1.91 -10.79
N THR A 72 22.41 -1.97 -10.39
CA THR A 72 23.09 -3.23 -10.06
C THR A 72 23.29 -3.36 -8.56
N VAL A 73 23.30 -4.61 -8.09
CA VAL A 73 23.75 -5.00 -6.75
C VAL A 73 24.82 -6.06 -6.88
N THR A 74 25.80 -6.05 -5.99
CA THR A 74 26.87 -7.04 -5.94
C THR A 74 26.65 -7.96 -4.74
N LEU A 75 26.48 -9.25 -5.00
CA LEU A 75 26.40 -10.28 -3.97
C LEU A 75 27.75 -10.96 -3.82
N THR A 76 28.33 -10.91 -2.63
CA THR A 76 29.47 -11.78 -2.28
C THR A 76 28.92 -13.08 -1.74
N ILE A 77 29.15 -14.19 -2.45
CA ILE A 77 28.62 -15.50 -2.09
C ILE A 77 29.73 -16.53 -1.86
N SER A 78 29.45 -17.51 -1.00
CA SER A 78 30.26 -18.72 -0.84
C SER A 78 29.55 -19.93 -1.42
N ARG A 79 30.25 -20.65 -2.30
CA ARG A 79 29.81 -21.93 -2.87
C ARG A 79 30.90 -22.97 -2.65
N PRO A 80 30.96 -23.62 -1.48
CA PRO A 80 31.98 -24.61 -1.19
C PRO A 80 32.06 -25.70 -2.27
N PRO A 81 33.27 -26.16 -2.66
CA PRO A 81 34.58 -25.81 -2.10
C PRO A 81 35.22 -24.55 -2.72
N THR A 82 34.48 -23.77 -3.51
CA THR A 82 34.99 -22.56 -4.17
C THR A 82 35.20 -21.46 -3.13
N PRO A 83 36.30 -20.68 -3.21
CA PRO A 83 36.43 -19.43 -2.47
C PRO A 83 35.24 -18.51 -2.74
N SER A 84 34.97 -17.56 -1.84
CA SER A 84 33.92 -16.57 -2.07
C SER A 84 34.20 -15.74 -3.32
N PHE A 85 33.15 -15.40 -4.05
CA PHE A 85 33.23 -14.58 -5.25
C PHE A 85 32.02 -13.66 -5.35
N ASP A 86 32.16 -12.62 -6.16
CA ASP A 86 31.14 -11.61 -6.37
C ASP A 86 30.32 -11.91 -7.63
N LEU A 87 29.01 -11.71 -7.52
CA LEU A 87 28.07 -11.70 -8.64
C LEU A 87 27.38 -10.35 -8.69
N THR A 88 27.55 -9.62 -9.79
CA THR A 88 26.82 -8.39 -10.05
C THR A 88 25.52 -8.71 -10.79
N ILE A 89 24.40 -8.32 -10.20
CA ILE A 89 23.06 -8.61 -10.70
C ILE A 89 22.35 -7.30 -10.98
N THR A 90 21.79 -7.15 -12.18
CA THR A 90 20.90 -6.02 -12.48
C THR A 90 19.55 -6.29 -11.85
N ARG A 91 19.08 -5.36 -11.02
CA ARG A 91 17.72 -5.37 -10.47
C ARG A 91 16.74 -5.26 -11.63
N VAL A 92 15.81 -6.19 -11.68
CA VAL A 92 14.69 -6.14 -12.61
C VAL A 92 13.42 -5.99 -11.80
N LEU A 93 12.31 -5.67 -12.44
CA LEU A 93 11.02 -5.87 -11.80
C LEU A 93 10.94 -7.38 -11.52
N ASP A 94 11.15 -7.76 -10.26
CA ASP A 94 11.05 -9.17 -9.87
C ASP A 94 9.63 -9.63 -10.19
N HIS A 95 9.38 -10.93 -10.27
CA HIS A 95 8.00 -11.38 -10.10
C HIS A 95 7.57 -10.86 -8.73
N ALA A 96 6.75 -9.80 -8.76
CA ALA A 96 6.37 -9.07 -7.57
C ALA A 96 5.85 -10.08 -6.53
N PRO A 97 5.95 -9.78 -5.23
CA PRO A 97 4.97 -10.35 -4.31
C PRO A 97 3.60 -10.24 -4.98
N ASP A 98 2.73 -11.24 -4.83
CA ASP A 98 1.34 -11.18 -5.32
C ASP A 98 0.64 -10.00 -4.60
N ILE A 99 0.90 -8.77 -5.06
CA ILE A 99 0.35 -7.55 -4.52
C ILE A 99 -0.93 -7.30 -5.28
N GLY A 100 -2.04 -7.46 -4.57
CA GLY A 100 -3.34 -7.10 -5.14
C GLY A 100 -3.40 -5.58 -5.29
N TYR A 101 -3.88 -5.13 -6.44
CA TYR A 101 -4.16 -3.72 -6.70
C TYR A 101 -5.66 -3.53 -6.84
N MET A 102 -6.23 -2.65 -6.01
CA MET A 102 -7.65 -2.31 -6.05
C MET A 102 -7.79 -0.80 -6.19
N ARG A 103 -8.45 -0.35 -7.25
CA ARG A 103 -8.80 1.05 -7.43
C ARG A 103 -10.30 1.27 -7.21
N ILE A 104 -10.63 2.29 -6.43
CA ILE A 104 -12.00 2.74 -6.23
C ILE A 104 -12.12 4.14 -6.82
N GLU A 105 -12.89 4.28 -7.90
CA GLU A 105 -13.06 5.56 -8.60
C GLU A 105 -14.12 6.45 -7.92
N SER A 106 -15.13 5.85 -7.30
CA SER A 106 -16.18 6.52 -6.55
C SER A 106 -16.90 5.54 -5.63
N PHE A 107 -17.55 6.05 -4.57
CA PHE A 107 -18.36 5.26 -3.65
C PHE A 107 -19.83 5.27 -4.07
N THR A 108 -20.30 4.16 -4.62
CA THR A 108 -21.68 3.93 -5.04
C THR A 108 -22.33 2.85 -4.17
N GLU A 109 -23.62 2.62 -4.32
CA GLU A 109 -24.40 1.66 -3.51
C GLU A 109 -23.78 0.25 -3.45
N ARG A 110 -23.05 -0.17 -4.50
CA ARG A 110 -22.47 -1.52 -4.61
C ARG A 110 -21.01 -1.62 -4.16
N THR A 111 -20.35 -0.49 -3.92
CA THR A 111 -18.88 -0.46 -3.73
C THR A 111 -18.44 -1.32 -2.55
N GLY A 112 -19.18 -1.34 -1.43
CA GLY A 112 -18.84 -2.18 -0.27
C GLY A 112 -18.87 -3.68 -0.57
N GLU A 113 -19.90 -4.16 -1.27
CA GLU A 113 -20.02 -5.56 -1.70
C GLU A 113 -18.96 -5.94 -2.74
N GLU A 114 -18.68 -5.05 -3.69
CA GLU A 114 -17.68 -5.26 -4.73
C GLU A 114 -16.26 -5.31 -4.15
N THR A 115 -15.93 -4.44 -3.19
CA THR A 115 -14.68 -4.50 -2.42
C THR A 115 -14.55 -5.86 -1.72
N ARG A 116 -15.58 -6.29 -0.97
CA ARG A 116 -15.56 -7.57 -0.26
C ARG A 116 -15.33 -8.75 -1.21
N THR A 117 -16.06 -8.78 -2.33
CA THR A 117 -15.96 -9.85 -3.33
C THR A 117 -14.57 -9.91 -3.95
N ALA A 118 -14.00 -8.77 -4.30
CA ALA A 118 -12.65 -8.69 -4.85
C ALA A 118 -11.59 -9.17 -3.84
N LEU A 119 -11.70 -8.79 -2.57
CA LEU A 119 -10.78 -9.27 -1.52
C LEU A 119 -10.88 -10.78 -1.29
N GLN A 120 -12.09 -11.35 -1.32
CA GLN A 120 -12.28 -12.80 -1.17
C GLN A 120 -11.66 -13.57 -2.34
N ALA A 121 -11.72 -13.03 -3.56
CA ALA A 121 -11.04 -13.63 -4.71
C ALA A 121 -9.51 -13.65 -4.52
N LEU A 122 -8.95 -12.56 -3.99
CA LEU A 122 -7.50 -12.42 -3.75
C LEU A 122 -6.98 -13.31 -2.62
N GLN A 123 -7.80 -13.66 -1.62
CA GLN A 123 -7.42 -14.63 -0.57
C GLN A 123 -7.07 -16.01 -1.13
N GLY A 124 -7.68 -16.40 -2.26
CA GLY A 124 -7.38 -17.69 -2.94
C GLY A 124 -6.00 -17.74 -3.59
N GLU A 125 -5.40 -16.57 -3.86
CA GLU A 125 -4.16 -16.43 -4.64
C GLU A 125 -2.91 -16.22 -3.77
N ARG A 126 -3.05 -16.20 -2.42
CA ARG A 126 -1.97 -15.91 -1.45
C ARG A 126 -1.28 -14.56 -1.69
N VAL A 127 -2.08 -13.51 -1.77
CA VAL A 127 -1.54 -12.14 -1.84
C VAL A 127 -0.70 -11.80 -0.61
N SER A 128 0.45 -11.19 -0.85
CA SER A 128 1.42 -10.78 0.18
C SER A 128 1.21 -9.32 0.61
N GLY A 129 0.46 -8.54 -0.18
CA GLY A 129 0.09 -7.18 0.18
C GLY A 129 -1.02 -6.65 -0.72
N LEU A 130 -1.57 -5.50 -0.37
CA LEU A 130 -2.62 -4.82 -1.11
C LEU A 130 -2.30 -3.34 -1.27
N VAL A 131 -2.52 -2.82 -2.48
CA VAL A 131 -2.57 -1.39 -2.75
C VAL A 131 -4.02 -0.99 -2.97
N LEU A 132 -4.53 -0.10 -2.13
CA LEU A 132 -5.83 0.56 -2.31
C LEU A 132 -5.61 1.93 -2.95
N ASP A 133 -6.05 2.10 -4.18
CA ASP A 133 -5.90 3.35 -4.94
C ASP A 133 -7.17 4.20 -4.88
N LEU A 134 -7.07 5.34 -4.18
CA LEU A 134 -8.13 6.35 -4.02
C LEU A 134 -7.82 7.64 -4.79
N ARG A 135 -6.81 7.64 -5.68
CA ARG A 135 -6.41 8.81 -6.45
C ARG A 135 -7.49 9.22 -7.44
N GLY A 136 -7.79 10.52 -7.48
CA GLY A 136 -8.87 11.09 -8.28
C GLY A 136 -10.29 10.75 -7.81
N ASN A 137 -10.45 10.04 -6.69
CA ASN A 137 -11.76 9.68 -6.15
C ASN A 137 -12.37 10.85 -5.38
N SER A 138 -13.34 11.52 -5.99
CA SER A 138 -14.04 12.67 -5.39
C SER A 138 -15.03 12.32 -4.26
N GLY A 139 -15.12 11.03 -3.90
CA GLY A 139 -15.98 10.49 -2.85
C GLY A 139 -17.22 9.78 -3.40
N GLY A 140 -18.34 9.95 -2.72
CA GLY A 140 -19.59 9.28 -3.00
C GLY A 140 -20.40 9.07 -1.72
N LEU A 141 -21.14 7.96 -1.66
CA LEU A 141 -21.97 7.58 -0.53
C LEU A 141 -21.12 7.17 0.70
N ILE A 142 -21.62 7.50 1.90
CA ILE A 142 -20.91 7.28 3.16
C ILE A 142 -21.00 5.82 3.59
N GLU A 143 -22.19 5.21 3.57
CA GLU A 143 -22.38 3.80 3.92
C GLU A 143 -21.44 2.87 3.16
N PRO A 144 -21.32 2.94 1.81
CA PRO A 144 -20.35 2.15 1.07
C PRO A 144 -18.89 2.43 1.46
N ALA A 145 -18.53 3.68 1.81
CA ALA A 145 -17.20 3.99 2.31
C ALA A 145 -16.93 3.36 3.68
N VAL A 146 -17.91 3.37 4.59
CA VAL A 146 -17.84 2.68 5.88
C VAL A 146 -17.67 1.18 5.70
N GLU A 147 -18.45 0.58 4.79
CA GLU A 147 -18.34 -0.84 4.45
C GLU A 147 -16.97 -1.21 3.86
N THR A 148 -16.44 -0.38 2.95
CA THR A 148 -15.10 -0.53 2.37
C THR A 148 -14.02 -0.44 3.46
N ALA A 149 -14.02 0.60 4.29
CA ALA A 149 -13.04 0.73 5.39
C ALA A 149 -13.10 -0.47 6.35
N SER A 150 -14.30 -0.97 6.63
CA SER A 150 -14.52 -2.13 7.48
C SER A 150 -13.96 -3.43 6.90
N GLN A 151 -13.62 -3.49 5.60
CA GLN A 151 -12.95 -4.67 5.05
C GLN A 151 -11.50 -4.80 5.51
N PHE A 152 -10.91 -3.70 5.98
CA PHE A 152 -9.50 -3.60 6.36
C PHE A 152 -9.28 -3.34 7.85
N LEU A 153 -10.34 -3.01 8.61
CA LEU A 153 -10.27 -2.71 10.04
C LEU A 153 -10.89 -3.86 10.86
N GLN A 154 -10.31 -4.15 12.03
CA GLN A 154 -10.84 -5.17 12.94
C GLN A 154 -12.00 -4.64 13.79
N ASP A 155 -11.86 -3.44 14.37
CA ASP A 155 -12.85 -2.86 15.27
C ASP A 155 -12.79 -1.32 15.33
N GLY A 156 -13.69 -0.74 16.13
CA GLY A 156 -13.72 0.67 16.46
C GLY A 156 -14.63 1.50 15.55
N VAL A 157 -14.20 2.71 15.20
CA VAL A 157 -14.99 3.75 14.54
C VAL A 157 -14.28 4.12 13.24
N VAL A 158 -15.04 4.21 12.15
CA VAL A 158 -14.57 4.67 10.85
C VAL A 158 -14.62 6.20 10.77
N LEU A 159 -15.72 6.80 11.22
CA LEU A 159 -15.85 8.26 11.27
C LEU A 159 -16.78 8.72 12.40
N VAL A 160 -16.66 10.00 12.74
CA VAL A 160 -17.59 10.72 13.61
C VAL A 160 -18.23 11.87 12.84
N GLU A 161 -19.55 11.90 12.76
CA GLU A 161 -20.31 13.06 12.31
C GLU A 161 -20.51 14.01 13.49
N LEU A 162 -20.12 15.27 13.32
CA LEU A 162 -20.33 16.34 14.30
C LEU A 162 -21.30 17.39 13.72
N ARG A 163 -22.47 17.52 14.35
CA ARG A 163 -23.51 18.50 14.01
C ARG A 163 -23.32 19.82 14.79
N ARG A 164 -24.12 20.83 14.43
CA ARG A 164 -24.01 22.20 14.96
C ARG A 164 -24.28 22.32 16.46
N ASP A 165 -25.11 21.44 17.00
CA ASP A 165 -25.54 21.37 18.40
C ASP A 165 -24.62 20.50 19.27
N ASP A 166 -23.39 20.23 18.78
CA ASP A 166 -22.43 19.30 19.37
C ASP A 166 -22.98 17.86 19.49
N GLU A 167 -24.03 17.53 18.73
CA GLU A 167 -24.49 16.15 18.57
C GLU A 167 -23.47 15.36 17.72
N GLU A 168 -23.03 14.23 18.27
CA GLU A 168 -22.09 13.33 17.61
C GLU A 168 -22.76 12.01 17.24
N GLN A 169 -22.55 11.59 15.99
CA GLN A 169 -22.94 10.27 15.51
C GLN A 169 -21.69 9.51 15.06
N THR A 170 -21.38 8.41 15.73
CA THR A 170 -20.25 7.53 15.37
C THR A 170 -20.69 6.46 14.38
N PHE A 171 -19.85 6.20 13.39
CA PHE A 171 -20.04 5.11 12.42
C PHE A 171 -19.03 4.01 12.73
N PRO A 172 -19.45 2.89 13.36
CA PRO A 172 -18.54 1.83 13.76
C PRO A 172 -18.08 0.99 12.56
N VAL A 173 -16.93 0.34 12.73
CA VAL A 173 -16.48 -0.75 11.86
C VAL A 173 -17.54 -1.85 11.83
N ARG A 174 -17.82 -2.37 10.64
CA ARG A 174 -18.76 -3.48 10.41
C ARG A 174 -18.04 -4.82 10.53
N ASP A 175 -18.71 -5.79 11.15
CA ASP A 175 -18.17 -7.15 11.28
C ASP A 175 -17.96 -7.82 9.91
N GLY A 176 -17.04 -8.79 9.89
CA GLY A 176 -16.78 -9.62 8.71
C GLY A 176 -15.83 -9.01 7.70
N GLY A 177 -14.87 -8.19 8.15
CA GLY A 177 -13.78 -7.69 7.32
C GLY A 177 -12.93 -8.85 6.76
N VAL A 178 -12.57 -8.75 5.47
CA VAL A 178 -11.89 -9.83 4.74
C VAL A 178 -10.36 -9.72 4.84
N ALA A 179 -9.82 -8.52 4.85
CA ALA A 179 -8.38 -8.26 4.83
C ALA A 179 -7.90 -7.40 6.02
N PRO A 180 -8.32 -7.68 7.27
CA PRO A 180 -7.88 -6.89 8.41
C PRO A 180 -6.38 -7.01 8.69
N GLU A 181 -5.75 -8.12 8.29
CA GLU A 181 -4.35 -8.43 8.62
C GLU A 181 -3.40 -8.43 7.41
N VAL A 182 -3.92 -8.27 6.19
CA VAL A 182 -3.10 -8.28 4.97
C VAL A 182 -2.32 -6.96 4.87
N PRO A 183 -0.99 -6.94 4.63
CA PRO A 183 -0.25 -5.69 4.47
C PRO A 183 -0.93 -4.75 3.47
N LEU A 184 -1.12 -3.48 3.81
CA LEU A 184 -1.93 -2.53 3.04
C LEU A 184 -1.19 -1.19 2.89
N ALA A 185 -1.24 -0.63 1.69
CA ALA A 185 -0.84 0.75 1.40
C ALA A 185 -1.96 1.47 0.66
N VAL A 186 -2.18 2.76 0.95
CA VAL A 186 -3.25 3.54 0.33
C VAL A 186 -2.67 4.66 -0.52
N LEU A 187 -3.02 4.72 -1.80
CA LEU A 187 -2.63 5.81 -2.69
C LEU A 187 -3.66 6.94 -2.64
N VAL A 188 -3.18 8.16 -2.44
CA VAL A 188 -4.01 9.37 -2.37
C VAL A 188 -3.42 10.52 -3.18
N ASP A 189 -4.28 11.41 -3.68
CA ASP A 189 -3.87 12.65 -4.34
C ASP A 189 -4.84 13.80 -4.04
N GLY A 190 -4.57 14.99 -4.60
CA GLY A 190 -5.44 16.15 -4.45
C GLY A 190 -6.87 15.98 -5.01
N GLY A 191 -7.15 14.88 -5.73
CA GLY A 191 -8.49 14.49 -6.16
C GLY A 191 -9.20 13.55 -5.20
N THR A 192 -8.51 12.97 -4.22
CA THR A 192 -9.10 12.19 -3.14
C THR A 192 -9.92 13.12 -2.23
N ALA A 193 -11.24 12.97 -2.21
CA ALA A 193 -12.13 13.88 -1.50
C ALA A 193 -13.30 13.16 -0.77
N SER A 194 -13.87 13.81 0.25
CA SER A 194 -15.15 13.41 0.85
C SER A 194 -15.13 11.97 1.38
N ALA A 195 -15.97 11.07 0.86
CA ALA A 195 -16.03 9.68 1.31
C ALA A 195 -14.70 8.94 1.14
N ALA A 196 -13.86 9.33 0.16
CA ALA A 196 -12.53 8.75 0.00
C ALA A 196 -11.58 9.20 1.13
N GLU A 197 -11.70 10.44 1.61
CA GLU A 197 -10.94 10.93 2.76
C GLU A 197 -11.41 10.28 4.07
N ILE A 198 -12.68 9.90 4.17
CA ILE A 198 -13.18 9.10 5.29
C ILE A 198 -12.45 7.74 5.35
N VAL A 199 -12.36 7.02 4.23
CA VAL A 199 -11.66 5.73 4.19
C VAL A 199 -10.16 5.91 4.48
N ALA A 200 -9.51 6.85 3.81
CA ALA A 200 -8.09 7.13 4.00
C ALA A 200 -7.78 7.52 5.46
N GLY A 201 -8.54 8.44 6.04
CA GLY A 201 -8.34 8.91 7.41
C GLY A 201 -8.63 7.83 8.44
N ALA A 202 -9.63 6.97 8.21
CA ALA A 202 -9.90 5.83 9.08
C ALA A 202 -8.75 4.80 9.07
N LEU A 203 -8.13 4.55 7.92
CA LEU A 203 -6.99 3.63 7.82
C LEU A 203 -5.72 4.25 8.41
N GLN A 204 -5.52 5.56 8.22
CA GLN A 204 -4.36 6.29 8.72
C GLN A 204 -4.37 6.42 10.25
N ASP A 205 -5.44 6.96 10.83
CA ASP A 205 -5.55 7.17 12.30
C ASP A 205 -5.51 5.85 13.08
N ARG A 206 -5.87 4.74 12.44
CA ARG A 206 -5.81 3.40 13.04
C ARG A 206 -4.47 2.71 12.84
N GLU A 207 -3.48 3.43 12.31
CA GLU A 207 -2.16 2.90 11.96
C GLU A 207 -2.26 1.64 11.09
N ARG A 208 -3.36 1.51 10.33
CA ARG A 208 -3.67 0.31 9.56
C ARG A 208 -2.93 0.27 8.25
N ALA A 209 -2.76 1.43 7.62
CA ALA A 209 -2.02 1.56 6.38
C ALA A 209 -1.48 2.99 6.23
N PRO A 210 -0.26 3.18 5.73
CA PRO A 210 0.22 4.51 5.39
C PRO A 210 -0.52 5.04 4.16
N LEU A 211 -0.75 6.35 4.18
CA LEU A 211 -1.13 7.13 3.01
C LEU A 211 0.12 7.50 2.23
N ILE A 212 0.12 7.21 0.93
CA ILE A 212 1.23 7.44 0.02
C ILE A 212 0.75 8.32 -1.13
N GLY A 213 1.41 9.46 -1.34
CA GLY A 213 1.08 10.36 -2.45
C GLY A 213 1.09 11.83 -2.06
N GLU A 214 0.02 12.55 -2.39
CA GLU A 214 -0.11 13.99 -2.18
C GLU A 214 -1.23 14.31 -1.17
N PRO A 215 -1.23 15.51 -0.54
CA PRO A 215 -2.33 15.92 0.34
C PRO A 215 -3.70 15.81 -0.34
N THR A 216 -4.69 15.33 0.41
CA THR A 216 -6.06 15.15 -0.11
C THR A 216 -6.81 16.48 -0.20
N PHE A 217 -7.99 16.47 -0.82
CA PHE A 217 -8.73 17.68 -1.17
C PHE A 217 -9.22 18.52 0.02
N GLY A 218 -9.63 17.89 1.12
CA GLY A 218 -10.14 18.56 2.31
C GLY A 218 -11.65 18.82 2.33
N LYS A 219 -12.47 17.91 1.79
CA LYS A 219 -13.93 18.00 1.85
C LYS A 219 -14.48 17.15 3.00
N GLY A 220 -14.59 17.76 4.18
CA GLY A 220 -15.07 17.10 5.40
C GLY A 220 -16.48 17.50 5.80
N SER A 221 -17.38 17.81 4.87
CA SER A 221 -18.73 18.32 5.18
C SER A 221 -19.86 17.43 4.64
N VAL A 222 -20.95 17.36 5.42
CA VAL A 222 -22.21 16.71 5.06
C VAL A 222 -23.12 17.72 4.41
N GLN A 223 -23.70 17.39 3.27
CA GLN A 223 -24.71 18.24 2.63
C GLN A 223 -26.05 17.53 2.64
N LEU A 224 -27.06 18.21 3.17
CA LEU A 224 -28.46 17.84 3.00
C LEU A 224 -28.96 18.45 1.69
N ILE A 225 -29.56 17.64 0.85
CA ILE A 225 -30.15 18.06 -0.42
C ILE A 225 -31.66 18.14 -0.23
N TYR A 226 -32.23 19.31 -0.49
CA TYR A 226 -33.67 19.55 -0.46
C TYR A 226 -34.14 19.87 -1.87
N ASP A 227 -34.99 19.02 -2.44
CA ASP A 227 -35.67 19.31 -3.70
C ASP A 227 -36.79 20.34 -3.48
N LEU A 228 -36.84 21.37 -4.32
CA LEU A 228 -37.82 22.45 -4.23
C LEU A 228 -38.95 22.22 -5.24
N SER A 229 -40.11 22.81 -4.96
CA SER A 229 -41.33 22.62 -5.77
C SER A 229 -41.22 23.11 -7.21
N ASP A 230 -40.22 23.94 -7.52
CA ASP A 230 -39.93 24.46 -8.86
C ASP A 230 -38.90 23.61 -9.64
N GLY A 231 -38.46 22.49 -9.06
CA GLY A 231 -37.47 21.59 -9.65
C GLY A 231 -36.01 21.99 -9.42
N SER A 232 -35.75 23.07 -8.68
CA SER A 232 -34.41 23.40 -8.19
C SER A 232 -34.04 22.58 -6.94
N SER A 233 -32.77 22.58 -6.54
CA SER A 233 -32.32 21.93 -5.29
C SER A 233 -31.52 22.89 -4.41
N LEU A 234 -31.73 22.80 -3.09
CA LEU A 234 -30.99 23.51 -2.06
C LEU A 234 -30.04 22.54 -1.36
N HIS A 235 -28.74 22.88 -1.34
CA HIS A 235 -27.70 22.08 -0.71
C HIS A 235 -27.23 22.79 0.55
N VAL A 236 -27.50 22.20 1.72
CA VAL A 236 -27.18 22.81 3.02
C VAL A 236 -26.13 21.98 3.73
N THR A 237 -24.99 22.58 4.06
CA THR A 237 -24.01 21.93 4.93
C THR A 237 -24.59 21.79 6.34
N SER A 238 -24.78 20.55 6.78
CA SER A 238 -25.45 20.24 8.05
C SER A 238 -24.50 19.75 9.15
N ALA A 239 -23.36 19.17 8.77
CA ALA A 239 -22.40 18.62 9.71
C ALA A 239 -20.99 18.59 9.10
N VAL A 240 -20.02 18.26 9.93
CA VAL A 240 -18.65 17.95 9.54
C VAL A 240 -18.30 16.53 9.95
N TRP A 241 -17.44 15.88 9.16
CA TRP A 241 -16.87 14.60 9.52
C TRP A 241 -15.53 14.80 10.23
N LEU A 242 -15.30 13.97 11.23
CA LEU A 242 -14.03 13.80 11.89
C LEU A 242 -13.52 12.39 11.64
N THR A 243 -12.20 12.25 11.51
CA THR A 243 -11.53 10.96 11.51
C THR A 243 -11.60 10.31 12.92
N PRO A 244 -11.18 9.04 13.09
CA PRO A 244 -11.21 8.39 14.40
C PRO A 244 -10.48 9.14 15.52
N ASP A 245 -9.35 9.78 15.23
CA ASP A 245 -8.60 10.63 16.18
C ASP A 245 -9.13 12.06 16.26
N ARG A 246 -10.32 12.28 15.67
CA ARG A 246 -11.07 13.53 15.69
C ARG A 246 -10.41 14.65 14.87
N HIS A 247 -9.59 14.32 13.89
CA HIS A 247 -9.03 15.30 12.96
C HIS A 247 -10.13 15.85 12.04
N ARG A 248 -10.08 17.16 11.81
CA ARG A 248 -10.99 17.86 10.90
C ARG A 248 -10.41 17.85 9.50
N ILE A 249 -11.07 17.15 8.58
CA ILE A 249 -10.67 17.09 7.16
C ILE A 249 -10.99 18.42 6.45
N GLN A 250 -12.07 19.10 6.85
CA GLN A 250 -12.60 20.27 6.15
C GLN A 250 -11.58 21.41 6.01
N GLY A 251 -11.23 21.74 4.76
CA GLY A 251 -10.30 22.82 4.40
C GLY A 251 -8.82 22.50 4.60
N GLN A 252 -8.48 21.30 5.09
CA GLN A 252 -7.10 20.88 5.35
C GLN A 252 -6.69 19.66 4.53
N GLY A 253 -7.61 18.70 4.36
CA GLY A 253 -7.27 17.39 3.82
C GLY A 253 -6.50 16.54 4.82
N LEU A 254 -6.06 15.39 4.35
CA LEU A 254 -5.15 14.47 5.03
C LEU A 254 -3.76 14.66 4.47
N THR A 255 -2.77 14.60 5.36
CA THR A 255 -1.37 14.63 4.97
C THR A 255 -0.88 13.19 4.75
N PRO A 256 -0.27 12.86 3.61
CA PRO A 256 0.26 11.52 3.38
C PRO A 256 1.44 11.24 4.31
N ASP A 257 1.52 10.02 4.86
CA ASP A 257 2.65 9.57 5.68
C ASP A 257 3.93 9.46 4.84
N ILE A 258 3.79 9.06 3.58
CA ILE A 258 4.87 8.99 2.60
C ILE A 258 4.55 9.90 1.43
N ALA A 259 5.07 11.13 1.48
CA ALA A 259 4.92 12.08 0.39
C ALA A 259 5.58 11.58 -0.91
N SER A 260 4.82 11.61 -2.00
CA SER A 260 5.28 11.24 -3.34
C SER A 260 4.48 12.01 -4.40
N ALA A 261 5.17 12.81 -5.21
CA ALA A 261 4.53 13.56 -6.28
C ALA A 261 4.04 12.63 -7.39
N ARG A 262 3.00 13.05 -8.10
CA ARG A 262 2.61 12.40 -9.35
C ARG A 262 3.58 12.88 -10.44
N GLY A 263 4.63 12.10 -10.71
CA GLY A 263 5.64 12.46 -11.70
C GLY A 263 5.04 12.76 -13.09
N ASP A 264 5.65 13.67 -13.85
CA ASP A 264 5.24 14.02 -15.23
C ASP A 264 5.60 12.93 -16.27
N GLY A 265 6.17 11.83 -15.81
CA GLY A 265 6.62 10.70 -16.63
C GLY A 265 5.55 9.63 -16.85
N PRO A 266 5.85 8.63 -17.69
CA PRO A 266 4.98 7.45 -17.85
C PRO A 266 5.06 6.48 -16.64
N GLN A 267 5.93 6.75 -15.66
CA GLN A 267 6.06 5.97 -14.42
C GLN A 267 5.01 6.41 -13.39
N ASP A 268 4.45 5.44 -12.67
CA ASP A 268 3.62 5.71 -11.50
C ASP A 268 4.47 5.61 -10.22
N GLU A 269 5.19 6.70 -9.91
CA GLU A 269 6.11 6.76 -8.77
C GLU A 269 5.40 6.46 -7.43
N GLN A 270 4.12 6.85 -7.30
CA GLN A 270 3.33 6.60 -6.09
C GLN A 270 3.05 5.11 -5.92
N LEU A 271 2.65 4.43 -7.00
CA LEU A 271 2.42 2.98 -6.99
C LEU A 271 3.73 2.22 -6.72
N GLU A 272 4.83 2.62 -7.36
CA GLU A 272 6.15 2.02 -7.16
C GLU A 272 6.58 2.12 -5.69
N ARG A 273 6.29 3.25 -5.05
CA ARG A 273 6.59 3.48 -3.64
C ARG A 273 5.71 2.68 -2.70
N ALA A 274 4.43 2.49 -3.03
CA ALA A 274 3.54 1.62 -2.28
C ALA A 274 3.96 0.15 -2.36
N VAL A 275 4.33 -0.32 -3.55
CA VAL A 275 4.89 -1.66 -3.75
C VAL A 275 6.18 -1.83 -2.95
N ALA A 276 7.10 -0.85 -3.00
CA ALA A 276 8.33 -0.89 -2.23
C ALA A 276 8.10 -0.88 -0.71
N TYR A 277 7.08 -0.17 -0.22
CA TYR A 277 6.67 -0.21 1.18
C TYR A 277 6.20 -1.61 1.59
N LEU A 278 5.29 -2.20 0.82
CA LEU A 278 4.73 -3.52 1.09
C LEU A 278 5.78 -4.64 1.04
N MET A 279 6.76 -4.52 0.13
CA MET A 279 7.89 -5.46 0.04
C MET A 279 8.81 -5.44 1.26
N ARG A 280 8.81 -4.37 2.07
CA ARG A 280 9.62 -4.29 3.31
C ARG A 280 8.91 -4.87 4.52
N GLU A 281 7.59 -4.90 4.49
CA GLU A 281 6.73 -5.40 5.58
C GLU A 281 6.44 -6.92 5.46
N THR A 282 6.95 -7.58 4.41
CA THR A 282 6.72 -9.01 4.11
C THR A 282 8.01 -9.84 4.17
#